data_AF-A0A431VFW6-F1
#
_entry.id   AF-A0A431VFW6-F1
#
_cell.length_a   1.000
_cell.length_b   1.000
_cell.length_c   1.000
_cell.angle_alpha   90.00
_cell.angle_beta   90.00
_cell.angle_gamma   90.00
#
_symmetry.space_group_name_H-M   'P 1'
#
loop_
_entity.id
_entity.type
_entity.pdbx_description
1 polymer ?
#
loop_
_entity_poly.entity_id
_entity_poly.type
_entity_poly.pdbx_seq_one_letter_code
_entity_poly.pdbx_strand_id
1 'polypeptide(L)'
;MTISFFDEAYYLRLNPDVASGWGAAPSLHYERYGRFEGRNPNAGFSEAYYLFQYPDVAAAVRAGSFASGYDHWINFGLGENRSPDGVFAGETVYLRAHPDVAAVVAADGFANGFQHYAAYGKAEGRDPIRNDQHGTAGNDTIEGTALNDQTANRLFGGAGDDLVLGGRSFSTRGTNLSGNDILYGDAGNDTLDGGAGADTMVGGAGADRFRFDPDYNYSLWSGPYYFQDTITDFDPAAGDLIDLSGLGLSYASLTPSDGAAGLTVGLGGSLGSITLTGQTSAAMAQSWFLL
;
A
#
# COMPACT_ATOMS: atom_id res chain seq x y z
N MET A 1 22.58 -17.53 19.44
CA MET A 1 21.78 -18.55 18.74
C MET A 1 21.39 -17.92 17.42
N THR A 2 21.97 -18.34 16.28
CA THR A 2 21.62 -17.78 14.97
C THR A 2 20.20 -18.23 14.64
N ILE A 3 19.27 -17.28 14.64
CA ILE A 3 17.86 -17.55 14.34
C ILE A 3 17.77 -17.79 12.84
N SER A 4 17.48 -19.02 12.44
CA SER A 4 17.32 -19.39 11.04
C SER A 4 15.86 -19.25 10.64
N PHE A 5 15.54 -18.29 9.76
CA PHE A 5 14.21 -18.20 9.12
C PHE A 5 14.07 -19.22 7.98
N PHE A 6 14.83 -20.30 7.97
CA PHE A 6 14.76 -21.33 6.94
C PHE A 6 13.61 -22.29 7.23
N ASP A 7 12.69 -22.46 6.27
CA ASP A 7 11.61 -23.43 6.33
C ASP A 7 11.98 -24.63 5.45
N GLU A 8 12.36 -25.73 6.10
CA GLU A 8 12.79 -26.96 5.42
C GLU A 8 11.68 -27.56 4.53
N ALA A 9 10.44 -27.58 5.02
CA ALA A 9 9.32 -28.17 4.30
C ALA A 9 8.96 -27.34 3.06
N TYR A 10 8.94 -26.01 3.20
CA TYR A 10 8.77 -25.08 2.09
C TYR A 10 9.89 -25.23 1.06
N TYR A 11 11.14 -25.21 1.53
CA TYR A 11 12.30 -25.24 0.67
C TYR A 11 12.36 -26.54 -0.14
N LEU A 12 12.17 -27.69 0.49
CA LEU A 12 12.14 -28.98 -0.22
C LEU A 12 10.98 -29.10 -1.20
N ARG A 13 9.81 -28.51 -0.89
CA ARG A 13 8.65 -28.50 -1.80
C ARG A 13 8.94 -27.75 -3.10
N LEU A 14 9.67 -26.63 -3.02
CA LEU A 14 10.03 -25.84 -4.20
C LEU A 14 11.31 -26.33 -4.89
N ASN A 15 12.14 -27.11 -4.20
CA ASN A 15 13.43 -27.57 -4.66
C ASN A 15 13.51 -29.12 -4.60
N PRO A 16 12.72 -29.84 -5.42
CA PRO A 16 12.67 -31.30 -5.41
C PRO A 16 14.01 -31.95 -5.80
N ASP A 17 14.85 -31.23 -6.54
CA ASP A 17 16.23 -31.63 -6.83
C ASP A 17 17.05 -31.81 -5.55
N VAL A 18 16.89 -30.89 -4.58
CA VAL A 18 17.57 -30.94 -3.29
C VAL A 18 17.06 -32.12 -2.46
N ALA A 19 15.75 -32.40 -2.49
CA ALA A 19 15.15 -33.53 -1.78
C ALA A 19 15.74 -34.89 -2.19
N SER A 20 16.13 -35.02 -3.46
CA SER A 20 16.66 -36.27 -4.02
C SER A 20 18.17 -36.48 -3.81
N GLY A 21 18.94 -35.41 -3.61
CA GLY A 21 20.42 -35.46 -3.59
C GLY A 21 21.09 -35.08 -2.27
N TRP A 22 20.41 -34.33 -1.40
CA TRP A 22 21.03 -33.75 -0.18
C TRP A 22 20.53 -34.35 1.14
N GLY A 23 19.43 -35.12 1.13
CA GLY A 23 18.91 -35.78 2.33
C GLY A 23 18.62 -34.82 3.50
N ALA A 24 18.94 -35.24 4.73
CA ALA A 24 18.57 -34.62 6.01
C ALA A 24 19.26 -33.28 6.36
N ALA A 25 19.78 -32.53 5.38
CA ALA A 25 20.35 -31.20 5.62
C ALA A 25 20.01 -30.14 4.54
N PRO A 26 18.72 -29.84 4.27
CA PRO A 26 18.34 -28.84 3.26
C PRO A 26 18.79 -27.42 3.61
N SER A 27 18.87 -27.10 4.91
CA SER A 27 19.44 -25.84 5.39
C SER A 27 20.91 -25.69 5.00
N LEU A 28 21.70 -26.77 5.08
CA LEU A 28 23.10 -26.76 4.65
C LEU A 28 23.24 -26.57 3.14
N HIS A 29 22.33 -27.16 2.35
CA HIS A 29 22.27 -26.89 0.91
C HIS A 29 22.00 -25.42 0.65
N TYR A 30 21.00 -24.83 1.31
CA TYR A 30 20.68 -23.43 1.15
C TYR A 30 21.87 -22.52 1.47
N GLU A 31 22.52 -22.75 2.61
CA GLU A 31 23.66 -21.95 3.05
C GLU A 31 24.86 -22.03 2.11
N ARG A 32 25.09 -23.18 1.46
CA ARG A 32 26.24 -23.37 0.56
C ARG A 32 25.95 -23.03 -0.90
N TYR A 33 24.71 -23.18 -1.35
CA TYR A 33 24.34 -23.09 -2.76
C TYR A 33 23.08 -22.26 -2.94
N GLY A 34 21.99 -22.64 -2.27
CA GLY A 34 20.67 -22.06 -2.54
C GLY A 34 20.57 -20.54 -2.40
N ARG A 35 21.28 -19.95 -1.43
CA ARG A 35 21.33 -18.48 -1.26
C ARG A 35 22.00 -17.77 -2.44
N PHE A 36 23.01 -18.40 -3.06
CA PHE A 36 23.70 -17.87 -4.24
C PHE A 36 22.95 -18.14 -5.56
N GLU A 37 22.11 -19.17 -5.56
CA GLU A 37 21.26 -19.55 -6.71
C GLU A 37 19.94 -18.77 -6.76
N GLY A 38 19.71 -17.87 -5.80
CA GLY A 38 18.50 -17.06 -5.70
C GLY A 38 17.25 -17.85 -5.31
N ARG A 39 17.42 -18.96 -4.59
CA ARG A 39 16.29 -19.76 -4.09
C ARG A 39 15.67 -19.11 -2.85
N ASN A 40 14.37 -19.29 -2.65
CA ASN A 40 13.64 -18.74 -1.51
C ASN A 40 13.72 -19.68 -0.30
N PRO A 41 14.22 -19.26 0.87
CA PRO A 41 14.41 -20.12 2.04
C PRO A 41 13.12 -20.38 2.83
N ASN A 42 12.09 -19.55 2.66
CA ASN A 42 10.81 -19.65 3.33
C ASN A 42 9.70 -18.98 2.52
N ALA A 43 8.45 -19.12 2.99
CA ALA A 43 7.27 -18.59 2.32
C ALA A 43 7.09 -17.06 2.45
N GLY A 44 7.80 -16.41 3.36
CA GLY A 44 7.70 -14.98 3.65
C GLY A 44 8.88 -14.17 3.14
N PHE A 45 9.71 -14.73 2.25
CA PHE A 45 10.80 -14.03 1.58
C PHE A 45 10.88 -14.45 0.11
N SER A 46 11.01 -13.46 -0.77
CA SER A 46 11.22 -13.68 -2.20
C SER A 46 12.48 -12.95 -2.66
N GLU A 47 13.53 -13.69 -3.00
CA GLU A 47 14.80 -13.14 -3.47
C GLU A 47 14.61 -12.30 -4.73
N ALA A 48 13.84 -12.82 -5.70
CA ALA A 48 13.58 -12.14 -6.95
C ALA A 48 12.85 -10.80 -6.72
N TYR A 49 11.84 -10.79 -5.83
CA TYR A 49 11.15 -9.56 -5.45
C TYR A 49 12.10 -8.60 -4.73
N TYR A 50 12.82 -9.08 -3.73
CA TYR A 50 13.65 -8.24 -2.87
C TYR A 50 14.75 -7.53 -3.66
N LEU A 51 15.41 -8.23 -4.58
CA LEU A 51 16.44 -7.63 -5.44
C LEU A 51 15.86 -6.74 -6.55
N PHE A 52 14.62 -6.99 -6.98
CA PHE A 52 13.92 -6.10 -7.91
C PHE A 52 13.52 -4.79 -7.23
N GLN A 53 12.93 -4.88 -6.03
CA GLN A 53 12.43 -3.75 -5.26
C GLN A 53 13.56 -2.88 -4.68
N TYR A 54 14.70 -3.48 -4.35
CA TYR A 54 15.83 -2.78 -3.73
C TYR A 54 17.09 -2.84 -4.63
N PRO A 55 17.18 -1.97 -5.66
CA PRO A 55 18.30 -1.95 -6.59
C PRO A 55 19.67 -1.73 -5.93
N ASP A 56 19.70 -1.04 -4.78
CA ASP A 56 20.89 -0.84 -3.94
C ASP A 56 21.40 -2.16 -3.36
N VAL A 57 20.49 -3.00 -2.83
CA VAL A 57 20.82 -4.35 -2.36
C VAL A 57 21.26 -5.22 -3.53
N ALA A 58 20.57 -5.17 -4.66
CA ALA A 58 20.96 -5.91 -5.86
C ALA A 58 22.36 -5.52 -6.35
N ALA A 59 22.73 -4.24 -6.26
CA ALA A 59 24.09 -3.80 -6.57
C ALA A 59 25.11 -4.34 -5.56
N ALA A 60 24.79 -4.33 -4.26
CA ALA A 60 25.65 -4.85 -3.20
C ALA A 60 25.86 -6.38 -3.30
N VAL A 61 24.83 -7.14 -3.66
CA VAL A 61 24.92 -8.58 -3.94
C VAL A 61 25.81 -8.84 -5.16
N ARG A 62 25.62 -8.09 -6.26
CA ARG A 62 26.51 -8.19 -7.45
C ARG A 62 27.96 -7.82 -7.16
N ALA A 63 28.18 -6.91 -6.22
CA ALA A 63 29.52 -6.52 -5.75
C ALA A 63 30.13 -7.52 -4.75
N GLY A 64 29.37 -8.54 -4.32
CA GLY A 64 29.81 -9.54 -3.35
C GLY A 64 29.82 -9.06 -1.90
N SER A 65 29.20 -7.91 -1.59
CA SER A 65 29.06 -7.40 -0.22
C SER A 65 28.06 -8.22 0.60
N PHE A 66 27.09 -8.84 -0.07
CA PHE A 66 26.13 -9.78 0.50
C PHE A 66 26.09 -11.03 -0.37
N ALA A 67 25.87 -12.19 0.24
CA ALA A 67 25.74 -13.43 -0.51
C ALA A 67 24.42 -13.53 -1.29
N SER A 68 23.37 -12.84 -0.80
CA SER A 68 22.02 -12.80 -1.37
C SER A 68 21.23 -11.63 -0.83
N GLY A 69 20.07 -11.33 -1.44
CA GLY A 69 19.08 -10.42 -0.90
C GLY A 69 18.56 -10.88 0.46
N TYR A 70 18.36 -12.18 0.64
CA TYR A 70 17.99 -12.76 1.93
C TYR A 70 19.04 -12.48 3.02
N ASP A 71 20.32 -12.60 2.69
CA ASP A 71 21.43 -12.29 3.61
C ASP A 71 21.44 -10.83 4.04
N HIS A 72 21.22 -9.91 3.10
CA HIS A 72 21.02 -8.51 3.45
C HIS A 72 19.79 -8.35 4.35
N TRP A 73 18.66 -8.98 4.01
CA TRP A 73 17.41 -8.78 4.70
C TRP A 73 17.45 -9.20 6.17
N ILE A 74 17.98 -10.40 6.47
CA ILE A 74 18.08 -10.89 7.86
C ILE A 74 19.04 -10.08 8.73
N ASN A 75 20.08 -9.48 8.13
CA ASN A 75 21.09 -8.73 8.87
C ASN A 75 20.77 -7.23 8.97
N PHE A 76 20.10 -6.67 7.97
CA PHE A 76 19.86 -5.22 7.84
C PHE A 76 18.42 -4.90 7.47
N GLY A 77 17.85 -5.60 6.49
CA GLY A 77 16.53 -5.27 5.94
C GLY A 77 15.39 -5.24 6.97
N LEU A 78 15.41 -6.11 7.98
CA LEU A 78 14.44 -6.07 9.08
C LEU A 78 14.52 -4.75 9.87
N GLY A 79 15.73 -4.33 10.27
CA GLY A 79 15.97 -3.07 10.98
C GLY A 79 15.79 -1.83 10.11
N GLU A 80 15.93 -1.97 8.80
CA GLU A 80 15.64 -0.94 7.80
C GLU A 80 14.16 -0.91 7.39
N ASN A 81 13.32 -1.79 7.96
CA ASN A 81 11.90 -1.94 7.66
C ASN A 81 11.62 -2.20 6.15
N ARG A 82 12.47 -2.99 5.50
CA ARG A 82 12.32 -3.43 4.11
C ARG A 82 11.40 -4.64 4.02
N SER A 83 10.49 -4.61 3.04
CA SER A 83 9.53 -5.69 2.77
C SER A 83 10.22 -6.90 2.12
N PRO A 84 10.14 -8.10 2.70
CA PRO A 84 10.81 -9.30 2.19
C PRO A 84 10.17 -9.97 0.98
N ASP A 85 8.86 -9.78 0.79
CA ASP A 85 8.06 -10.55 -0.17
C ASP A 85 6.95 -9.71 -0.84
N GLY A 86 6.87 -8.41 -0.52
CA GLY A 86 5.82 -7.51 -0.99
C GLY A 86 4.51 -7.66 -0.24
N VAL A 87 4.44 -8.57 0.74
CA VAL A 87 3.26 -8.87 1.56
C VAL A 87 3.49 -8.47 3.01
N PHE A 88 4.71 -8.54 3.53
CA PHE A 88 5.02 -8.06 4.88
C PHE A 88 5.55 -6.62 4.85
N ALA A 89 4.85 -5.68 5.50
CA ALA A 89 5.16 -4.24 5.48
C ALA A 89 6.37 -3.83 6.34
N GLY A 90 7.09 -4.82 6.86
CA GLY A 90 8.18 -4.62 7.81
C GLY A 90 7.70 -4.71 9.26
N GLU A 91 8.66 -5.01 10.14
CA GLU A 91 8.37 -5.33 11.54
C GLU A 91 7.72 -4.18 12.29
N THR A 92 8.18 -2.94 12.07
CA THR A 92 7.69 -1.78 12.84
C THR A 92 6.21 -1.54 12.58
N VAL A 93 5.78 -1.71 11.32
CA VAL A 93 4.39 -1.55 10.90
C VAL A 93 3.53 -2.65 11.50
N TYR A 94 3.98 -3.90 11.38
CA TYR A 94 3.29 -5.06 11.94
C TYR A 94 3.12 -4.97 13.48
N LEU A 95 4.18 -4.62 14.22
CA LEU A 95 4.10 -4.50 15.68
C LEU A 95 3.23 -3.34 16.14
N ARG A 96 3.21 -2.22 15.40
CA ARG A 96 2.30 -1.11 15.69
C ARG A 96 0.84 -1.50 15.47
N ALA A 97 0.57 -2.33 14.45
CA ALA A 97 -0.76 -2.82 14.12
C ALA A 97 -1.27 -3.88 15.12
N HIS A 98 -0.36 -4.66 15.69
CA HIS A 98 -0.66 -5.75 16.63
C HIS A 98 0.03 -5.51 17.98
N PRO A 99 -0.48 -4.59 18.84
CA PRO A 99 0.17 -4.25 20.11
C PRO A 99 0.32 -5.44 21.06
N ASP A 100 -0.57 -6.43 20.96
CA ASP A 100 -0.49 -7.69 21.67
C ASP A 100 0.76 -8.48 21.23
N VAL A 101 1.06 -8.50 19.94
CA VAL A 101 2.30 -9.08 19.41
C VAL A 101 3.51 -8.26 19.80
N ALA A 102 3.43 -6.93 19.78
CA ALA A 102 4.51 -6.05 20.23
C ALA A 102 4.88 -6.32 21.69
N ALA A 103 3.90 -6.54 22.56
CA ALA A 103 4.13 -6.89 23.95
C ALA A 103 4.84 -8.24 24.10
N VAL A 104 4.48 -9.24 23.28
CA VAL A 104 5.13 -10.57 23.31
C VAL A 104 6.54 -10.52 22.72
N VAL A 105 6.78 -9.76 21.64
CA VAL A 105 8.12 -9.54 21.07
C VAL A 105 9.01 -8.80 22.06
N ALA A 106 8.51 -7.76 22.72
CA ALA A 106 9.24 -7.02 23.75
C ALA A 106 9.53 -7.85 25.01
N ALA A 107 8.74 -8.88 25.27
CA ALA A 107 8.93 -9.83 26.37
C ALA A 107 9.81 -11.04 25.98
N ASP A 108 10.60 -10.94 24.91
CA ASP A 108 11.46 -11.99 24.34
C ASP A 108 10.71 -13.25 23.85
N GLY A 109 9.40 -13.18 23.62
CA GLY A 109 8.60 -14.31 23.13
C GLY A 109 8.80 -14.60 21.64
N PHE A 110 9.19 -13.59 20.86
CA PHE A 110 9.58 -13.69 19.44
C PHE A 110 10.75 -12.75 19.17
N ALA A 111 11.61 -13.10 18.23
CA ALA A 111 12.76 -12.28 17.85
C ALA A 111 12.36 -11.01 17.11
N ASN A 112 11.24 -11.05 16.39
CA ASN A 112 10.66 -9.90 15.70
C ASN A 112 9.20 -10.15 15.30
N GLY A 113 8.53 -9.09 14.87
CA GLY A 113 7.18 -9.14 14.31
C GLY A 113 7.04 -10.07 13.11
N PHE A 114 8.05 -10.16 12.24
CA PHE A 114 8.01 -11.08 11.10
C PHE A 114 7.94 -12.54 11.57
N GLN A 115 8.70 -12.92 12.59
CA GLN A 115 8.68 -14.28 13.13
C GLN A 115 7.29 -14.63 13.67
N HIS A 116 6.65 -13.71 14.38
CA HIS A 116 5.28 -13.91 14.82
C HIS A 116 4.33 -14.08 13.62
N TYR A 117 4.42 -13.20 12.62
CA TYR A 117 3.55 -13.29 11.44
C TYR A 117 3.69 -14.61 10.69
N ALA A 118 4.94 -15.02 10.43
CA ALA A 118 5.25 -16.27 9.75
C ALA A 118 4.79 -17.50 10.53
N ALA A 119 4.89 -17.47 11.86
CA ALA A 119 4.53 -18.59 12.73
C ALA A 119 3.02 -18.68 13.00
N TYR A 120 2.35 -17.54 13.19
CA TYR A 120 0.97 -17.48 13.68
C TYR A 120 0.13 -16.48 12.91
N GLY A 121 0.63 -15.26 12.67
CA GLY A 121 -0.17 -14.16 12.12
C GLY A 121 -0.91 -14.52 10.83
N LYS A 122 -0.28 -15.25 9.90
CA LYS A 122 -0.95 -15.71 8.66
C LYS A 122 -2.12 -16.66 8.93
N ALA A 123 -1.97 -17.58 9.87
CA ALA A 123 -3.03 -18.53 10.24
C ALA A 123 -4.14 -17.87 11.06
N GLU A 124 -3.79 -16.82 11.81
CA GLU A 124 -4.71 -16.00 12.59
C GLU A 124 -5.47 -14.98 11.73
N GLY A 125 -5.15 -14.86 10.43
CA GLY A 125 -5.74 -13.84 9.55
C GLY A 125 -5.29 -12.42 9.89
N ARG A 126 -4.17 -12.27 10.60
CA ARG A 126 -3.61 -10.96 10.91
C ARG A 126 -3.03 -10.35 9.66
N ASP A 127 -3.45 -9.11 9.40
CA ASP A 127 -2.94 -8.34 8.29
C ASP A 127 -1.44 -8.03 8.50
N PRO A 128 -0.56 -8.51 7.60
CA PRO A 128 0.86 -8.19 7.60
C PRO A 128 1.19 -6.77 7.10
N ILE A 129 0.21 -6.03 6.59
CA ILE A 129 0.35 -4.67 6.07
C ILE A 129 -0.69 -3.81 6.78
N ARG A 130 -0.36 -2.70 7.44
CA ARG A 130 -1.41 -1.88 8.10
C ARG A 130 -2.24 -1.04 7.10
N ASN A 131 -2.28 -1.50 5.87
CA ASN A 131 -2.74 -0.83 4.69
C ASN A 131 -3.89 -1.60 4.05
N ASP A 132 -4.35 -2.76 4.55
CA ASP A 132 -5.54 -3.46 4.05
C ASP A 132 -6.66 -3.36 5.12
N GLN A 133 -7.23 -2.16 5.27
CA GLN A 133 -8.23 -1.89 6.31
C GLN A 133 -9.64 -2.13 5.80
N HIS A 134 -10.43 -2.86 6.57
CA HIS A 134 -11.84 -3.10 6.30
C HIS A 134 -12.70 -2.56 7.44
N GLY A 135 -13.67 -1.72 7.10
CA GLY A 135 -14.75 -1.34 7.98
C GLY A 135 -15.78 -2.46 8.13
N THR A 136 -16.88 -2.12 8.77
CA THR A 136 -17.91 -3.04 9.24
C THR A 136 -19.17 -2.91 8.37
N ALA A 137 -20.33 -3.21 8.96
CA ALA A 137 -21.62 -3.02 8.28
C ALA A 137 -22.38 -1.79 8.81
N GLY A 138 -21.69 -0.92 9.55
CA GLY A 138 -22.21 0.36 9.99
C GLY A 138 -21.27 1.48 9.54
N ASN A 139 -21.67 2.71 9.83
CA ASN A 139 -20.93 3.89 9.40
C ASN A 139 -19.57 3.98 10.11
N ASP A 140 -18.50 3.81 9.34
CA ASP A 140 -17.14 3.76 9.80
C ASP A 140 -16.33 5.00 9.39
N THR A 141 -15.21 5.21 10.08
CA THR A 141 -14.18 6.15 9.66
C THR A 141 -12.88 5.38 9.55
N ILE A 142 -12.40 5.23 8.33
CA ILE A 142 -11.19 4.50 7.98
C ILE A 142 -10.16 5.53 7.56
N GLU A 143 -9.01 5.51 8.22
CA GLU A 143 -7.88 6.38 7.89
C GLU A 143 -6.67 5.50 7.62
N GLY A 144 -6.17 5.53 6.39
CA GLY A 144 -4.89 4.96 6.01
C GLY A 144 -3.76 5.56 6.85
N THR A 145 -2.64 4.84 6.93
CA THR A 145 -1.58 5.16 7.90
C THR A 145 -1.06 6.60 7.76
N ALA A 146 -0.94 7.31 8.89
CA ALA A 146 -0.58 8.73 8.91
C ALA A 146 0.94 8.99 9.09
N LEU A 147 1.39 10.03 8.38
CA LEU A 147 2.63 10.81 8.49
C LEU A 147 3.94 10.06 8.20
N ASN A 148 4.44 10.20 6.96
CA ASN A 148 5.69 9.68 6.38
C ASN A 148 5.63 8.28 5.75
N ASP A 149 4.44 7.69 5.72
CA ASP A 149 4.21 6.47 4.98
C ASP A 149 4.15 6.77 3.46
N GLN A 150 4.98 6.08 2.70
CA GLN A 150 5.02 6.13 1.23
C GLN A 150 4.37 4.88 0.62
N THR A 151 3.77 4.03 1.46
CA THR A 151 3.17 2.78 1.01
C THR A 151 1.70 2.98 0.69
N ALA A 152 1.26 2.30 -0.38
CA ALA A 152 -0.13 2.31 -0.82
C ALA A 152 -1.04 1.64 0.20
N ASN A 153 -2.16 2.29 0.49
CA ASN A 153 -3.30 1.80 1.26
C ASN A 153 -4.31 1.10 0.34
N ARG A 154 -5.09 0.20 0.93
CA ARG A 154 -6.23 -0.55 0.42
C ARG A 154 -7.27 -0.47 1.53
N LEU A 155 -8.24 0.42 1.36
CA LEU A 155 -9.20 0.75 2.40
C LEU A 155 -10.59 0.40 1.89
N PHE A 156 -11.38 -0.29 2.71
CA PHE A 156 -12.72 -0.76 2.35
C PHE A 156 -13.70 -0.28 3.41
N GLY A 157 -14.62 0.62 3.06
CA GLY A 157 -15.68 1.14 3.94
C GLY A 157 -16.53 0.01 4.51
N GLY A 158 -16.99 -0.88 3.64
CA GLY A 158 -17.86 -1.99 4.00
C GLY A 158 -19.31 -1.65 3.66
N ALA A 159 -20.24 -1.82 4.60
CA ALA A 159 -21.60 -1.35 4.39
C ALA A 159 -21.91 -0.24 5.40
N GLY A 160 -22.70 0.75 5.00
CA GLY A 160 -22.95 1.94 5.81
C GLY A 160 -22.50 3.19 5.07
N ASP A 161 -22.80 4.37 5.62
CA ASP A 161 -22.27 5.62 5.05
C ASP A 161 -20.91 5.90 5.69
N ASP A 162 -19.83 5.68 4.96
CA ASP A 162 -18.46 5.63 5.48
C ASP A 162 -17.63 6.87 5.13
N LEU A 163 -16.61 7.14 5.94
CA LEU A 163 -15.55 8.09 5.65
C LEU A 163 -14.25 7.33 5.44
N VAL A 164 -13.76 7.27 4.19
CA VAL A 164 -12.55 6.52 3.82
C VAL A 164 -11.46 7.49 3.37
N LEU A 165 -10.35 7.51 4.10
CA LEU A 165 -9.26 8.47 3.93
C LEU A 165 -7.97 7.72 3.60
N GLY A 166 -7.38 7.92 2.41
CA GLY A 166 -6.16 7.25 1.93
C GLY A 166 -4.98 7.42 2.87
N GLY A 167 -4.89 8.57 3.52
CA GLY A 167 -3.93 8.83 4.58
C GLY A 167 -3.32 10.23 4.46
N ARG A 168 -2.47 10.57 5.42
CA ARG A 168 -1.80 11.89 5.46
C ARG A 168 -0.34 11.75 5.06
N SER A 169 0.04 12.22 3.88
CA SER A 169 1.47 12.28 3.52
C SER A 169 2.08 13.64 3.77
N PHE A 170 3.27 13.63 4.37
CA PHE A 170 4.12 14.80 4.52
C PHE A 170 5.14 14.81 3.40
N SER A 171 5.03 15.73 2.44
CA SER A 171 6.07 15.91 1.42
C SER A 171 7.25 16.69 2.03
N THR A 172 8.28 15.99 2.52
CA THR A 172 9.61 16.60 2.63
C THR A 172 10.16 16.88 1.24
N ARG A 173 9.95 18.11 0.77
CA ARG A 173 10.81 18.82 -0.20
C ARG A 173 11.28 17.96 -1.41
N GLY A 174 10.35 17.66 -2.32
CA GLY A 174 10.70 17.25 -3.69
C GLY A 174 10.76 15.76 -3.99
N THR A 175 10.25 14.90 -3.10
CA THR A 175 9.95 13.50 -3.44
C THR A 175 8.44 13.30 -3.37
N ASN A 176 7.83 13.27 -4.54
CA ASN A 176 6.43 12.98 -4.84
C ASN A 176 6.13 11.48 -4.67
N LEU A 177 6.37 10.97 -3.46
CA LEU A 177 6.13 9.58 -3.08
C LEU A 177 5.25 9.55 -1.84
N SER A 178 4.01 9.99 -1.98
CA SER A 178 2.93 9.55 -1.10
C SER A 178 2.40 8.21 -1.59
N GLY A 179 1.74 7.44 -0.71
CA GLY A 179 1.13 6.17 -1.11
C GLY A 179 0.16 6.39 -2.27
N ASN A 180 0.16 5.50 -3.26
CA ASN A 180 -0.88 5.47 -4.28
C ASN A 180 -1.97 4.54 -3.76
N ASP A 181 -2.94 5.11 -3.08
CA ASP A 181 -3.92 4.36 -2.30
C ASP A 181 -5.03 3.81 -3.21
N ILE A 182 -5.70 2.77 -2.74
CA ILE A 182 -6.90 2.19 -3.34
C ILE A 182 -8.00 2.26 -2.28
N LEU A 183 -9.04 3.04 -2.52
CA LEU A 183 -10.15 3.24 -1.60
C LEU A 183 -11.41 2.66 -2.21
N TYR A 184 -12.15 1.90 -1.41
CA TYR A 184 -13.46 1.35 -1.71
C TYR A 184 -14.45 1.90 -0.67
N GLY A 185 -15.48 2.62 -1.10
CA GLY A 185 -16.63 2.97 -0.25
C GLY A 185 -17.49 1.73 0.02
N ASP A 186 -17.66 0.91 -1.01
CA ASP A 186 -18.48 -0.30 -1.03
C ASP A 186 -19.99 -0.02 -1.07
N ALA A 187 -20.74 -0.08 0.04
CA ALA A 187 -22.19 0.08 -0.01
C ALA A 187 -22.72 1.10 0.99
N GLY A 188 -23.31 2.17 0.49
CA GLY A 188 -23.83 3.30 1.28
C GLY A 188 -23.43 4.61 0.62
N ASN A 189 -23.66 5.73 1.28
CA ASN A 189 -23.28 7.05 0.76
C ASN A 189 -21.93 7.45 1.34
N ASP A 190 -20.86 7.15 0.64
CA ASP A 190 -19.52 7.21 1.20
C ASP A 190 -18.84 8.54 0.88
N THR A 191 -17.88 8.94 1.71
CA THR A 191 -16.97 10.04 1.42
C THR A 191 -15.55 9.52 1.33
N LEU A 192 -14.96 9.61 0.14
CA LEU A 192 -13.61 9.13 -0.16
C LEU A 192 -12.67 10.33 -0.39
N ASP A 193 -11.52 10.32 0.29
CA ASP A 193 -10.44 11.29 0.09
C ASP A 193 -9.12 10.52 -0.03
N GLY A 194 -8.56 10.46 -1.24
CA GLY A 194 -7.29 9.77 -1.50
C GLY A 194 -6.10 10.40 -0.75
N GLY A 195 -6.20 11.68 -0.42
CA GLY A 195 -5.11 12.43 0.19
C GLY A 195 -4.09 12.87 -0.86
N ALA A 196 -2.81 12.58 -0.59
CA ALA A 196 -1.74 12.87 -1.53
C ALA A 196 -1.35 11.56 -2.19
N GLY A 197 -1.14 11.57 -3.50
CA GLY A 197 -0.82 10.35 -4.22
C GLY A 197 -1.37 10.43 -5.62
N ALA A 198 -1.17 9.36 -6.38
CA ALA A 198 -2.05 9.05 -7.49
C ALA A 198 -2.96 7.91 -7.02
N ASP A 199 -4.11 8.27 -6.48
CA ASP A 199 -4.99 7.35 -5.78
C ASP A 199 -6.06 6.78 -6.70
N THR A 200 -6.55 5.59 -6.39
CA THR A 200 -7.68 4.95 -7.07
C THR A 200 -8.86 4.87 -6.11
N MET A 201 -9.99 5.48 -6.47
CA MET A 201 -11.19 5.51 -5.66
C MET A 201 -12.33 4.78 -6.37
N VAL A 202 -13.06 3.97 -5.61
CA VAL A 202 -14.24 3.22 -6.02
C VAL A 202 -15.34 3.56 -5.03
N GLY A 203 -16.38 4.28 -5.48
CA GLY A 203 -17.49 4.67 -4.60
C GLY A 203 -18.30 3.44 -4.19
N GLY A 204 -18.69 2.64 -5.17
CA GLY A 204 -19.54 1.48 -5.00
C GLY A 204 -21.01 1.83 -5.18
N ALA A 205 -21.86 1.39 -4.26
CA ALA A 205 -23.30 1.53 -4.37
C ALA A 205 -23.83 2.59 -3.40
N GLY A 206 -24.28 3.72 -3.94
CA GLY A 206 -24.95 4.77 -3.17
C GLY A 206 -24.74 6.11 -3.85
N ALA A 207 -24.93 7.20 -3.11
CA ALA A 207 -24.61 8.55 -3.59
C ALA A 207 -23.30 9.01 -2.95
N ASP A 208 -22.19 8.78 -3.65
CA ASP A 208 -20.85 8.91 -3.07
C ASP A 208 -20.26 10.30 -3.27
N ARG A 209 -19.31 10.66 -2.40
CA ARG A 209 -18.59 11.93 -2.46
C ARG A 209 -17.09 11.70 -2.55
N PHE A 210 -16.51 12.05 -3.70
CA PHE A 210 -15.06 12.04 -3.92
C PHE A 210 -14.51 13.42 -3.62
N ARG A 211 -13.82 13.56 -2.48
CA ARG A 211 -13.38 14.85 -1.94
C ARG A 211 -11.92 15.13 -2.24
N PHE A 212 -11.65 16.37 -2.62
CA PHE A 212 -10.31 16.89 -2.89
C PHE A 212 -10.10 18.16 -2.06
N ASP A 213 -9.58 18.00 -0.84
CA ASP A 213 -9.44 19.10 0.11
C ASP A 213 -7.96 19.31 0.53
N PRO A 214 -7.39 20.50 0.26
CA PRO A 214 -6.04 20.85 0.69
C PRO A 214 -5.90 21.07 2.21
N ASP A 215 -6.99 21.21 2.95
CA ASP A 215 -7.01 21.57 4.37
C ASP A 215 -7.32 20.39 5.32
N TYR A 216 -7.34 19.14 4.83
CA TYR A 216 -7.38 17.94 5.71
C TYR A 216 -6.06 17.68 6.49
N ASN A 217 -5.38 18.79 6.84
CA ASN A 217 -4.25 18.98 7.78
C ASN A 217 -2.83 18.98 7.17
N TYR A 218 -2.64 19.64 6.03
CA TYR A 218 -1.32 19.97 5.46
C TYR A 218 -0.69 21.27 6.01
N SER A 219 -1.05 21.67 7.24
CA SER A 219 -0.67 22.96 7.88
C SER A 219 0.84 23.26 7.95
N LEU A 220 1.71 22.30 7.64
CA LEU A 220 3.17 22.45 7.70
C LEU A 220 3.86 22.46 6.33
N TRP A 221 3.11 22.35 5.22
CA TRP A 221 3.65 22.42 3.87
C TRP A 221 3.04 23.57 3.08
N SER A 222 3.88 24.29 2.33
CA SER A 222 3.51 25.51 1.60
C SER A 222 3.75 25.37 0.10
N GLY A 223 3.84 24.13 -0.40
CA GLY A 223 4.01 23.84 -1.82
C GLY A 223 2.66 23.65 -2.55
N PRO A 224 2.68 23.50 -3.88
CA PRO A 224 1.46 23.34 -4.67
C PRO A 224 0.91 21.90 -4.59
N TYR A 225 -0.32 21.73 -4.11
CA TYR A 225 -1.07 20.45 -4.19
C TYR A 225 -1.08 19.92 -5.62
N TYR A 226 -1.00 18.60 -5.79
CA TYR A 226 -0.96 17.97 -7.10
C TYR A 226 -1.73 16.65 -7.09
N PHE A 227 -2.99 16.72 -7.50
CA PHE A 227 -3.91 15.58 -7.57
C PHE A 227 -3.70 14.81 -8.89
N GLN A 228 -3.65 13.48 -8.81
CA GLN A 228 -3.56 12.59 -9.98
C GLN A 228 -4.49 11.38 -9.82
N ASP A 229 -5.67 11.60 -9.27
CA ASP A 229 -6.49 10.50 -8.79
C ASP A 229 -7.43 9.97 -9.88
N THR A 230 -7.78 8.71 -9.76
CA THR A 230 -8.67 8.00 -10.67
C THR A 230 -9.89 7.50 -9.91
N ILE A 231 -11.07 7.93 -10.34
CA ILE A 231 -12.35 7.42 -9.88
C ILE A 231 -12.84 6.41 -10.93
N THR A 232 -13.13 5.18 -10.51
CA THR A 232 -13.35 4.07 -11.45
C THR A 232 -14.81 3.82 -11.83
N ASP A 233 -15.75 4.28 -11.00
CA ASP A 233 -17.16 3.92 -11.09
C ASP A 233 -18.13 5.09 -10.88
N PHE A 234 -17.64 6.33 -10.98
CA PHE A 234 -18.45 7.55 -10.82
C PHE A 234 -19.80 7.47 -11.54
N ASP A 235 -20.90 7.47 -10.78
CA ASP A 235 -22.27 7.37 -11.27
C ASP A 235 -23.12 8.60 -10.86
N PRO A 236 -23.22 9.62 -11.72
CA PRO A 236 -24.04 10.80 -11.44
C PRO A 236 -25.55 10.50 -11.39
N ALA A 237 -25.99 9.32 -11.87
CA ALA A 237 -27.39 8.90 -11.76
C ALA A 237 -27.68 8.27 -10.38
N ALA A 238 -26.68 7.68 -9.73
CA ALA A 238 -26.78 7.20 -8.35
C ALA A 238 -26.74 8.36 -7.33
N GLY A 239 -26.11 9.47 -7.72
CA GLY A 239 -26.05 10.70 -6.93
C GLY A 239 -24.63 11.15 -6.59
N ASP A 240 -23.63 10.55 -7.24
CA ASP A 240 -22.23 10.82 -6.95
C ASP A 240 -21.84 12.27 -7.22
N LEU A 241 -20.94 12.77 -6.38
CA LEU A 241 -20.42 14.12 -6.42
C LEU A 241 -18.90 14.15 -6.26
N ILE A 242 -18.28 15.04 -7.02
CA ILE A 242 -16.87 15.41 -6.87
C ILE A 242 -16.83 16.70 -6.07
N ASP A 243 -16.29 16.65 -4.86
CA ASP A 243 -16.20 17.80 -3.96
C ASP A 243 -14.85 18.50 -4.10
N LEU A 244 -14.87 19.64 -4.80
CA LEU A 244 -13.72 20.52 -5.04
C LEU A 244 -13.83 21.85 -4.25
N SER A 245 -14.78 21.93 -3.31
CA SER A 245 -15.10 23.19 -2.62
C SER A 245 -13.93 23.74 -1.78
N GLY A 246 -13.01 22.86 -1.36
CA GLY A 246 -11.77 23.24 -0.69
C GLY A 246 -10.72 23.91 -1.59
N LEU A 247 -10.88 23.86 -2.92
CA LEU A 247 -9.89 24.35 -3.88
C LEU A 247 -10.16 25.78 -4.37
N GLY A 248 -11.33 26.34 -4.06
CA GLY A 248 -11.73 27.68 -4.52
C GLY A 248 -11.82 27.80 -6.05
N LEU A 249 -12.15 26.70 -6.73
CA LEU A 249 -12.28 26.63 -8.17
C LEU A 249 -13.68 27.07 -8.62
N SER A 250 -13.79 27.40 -9.90
CA SER A 250 -15.09 27.57 -10.56
C SER A 250 -15.23 26.50 -11.64
N TYR A 251 -16.46 26.21 -12.07
CA TYR A 251 -16.69 25.24 -13.14
C TYR A 251 -15.95 25.62 -14.43
N ALA A 252 -15.82 26.92 -14.70
CA ALA A 252 -15.09 27.44 -15.87
C ALA A 252 -13.57 27.23 -15.79
N SER A 253 -13.03 26.92 -14.62
CA SER A 253 -11.60 26.61 -14.41
C SER A 253 -11.26 25.17 -14.79
N LEU A 254 -12.27 24.30 -14.94
CA LEU A 254 -12.08 22.88 -15.25
C LEU A 254 -11.84 22.68 -16.74
N THR A 255 -10.82 21.90 -17.08
CA THR A 255 -10.46 21.60 -18.47
C THR A 255 -10.68 20.12 -18.76
N PRO A 256 -11.81 19.72 -19.37
CA PRO A 256 -12.05 18.32 -19.72
C PRO A 256 -11.24 17.87 -20.94
N SER A 257 -10.78 16.63 -20.91
CA SER A 257 -10.12 15.96 -22.04
C SER A 257 -10.50 14.48 -22.06
N ASP A 258 -11.01 14.00 -23.18
CA ASP A 258 -11.30 12.57 -23.36
C ASP A 258 -10.01 11.80 -23.71
N GLY A 259 -9.85 10.64 -23.09
CA GLY A 259 -8.74 9.72 -23.33
C GLY A 259 -9.17 8.26 -23.31
N ALA A 260 -8.21 7.36 -23.56
CA ALA A 260 -8.48 5.92 -23.57
C ALA A 260 -8.96 5.37 -22.21
N ALA A 261 -8.60 6.04 -21.11
CA ALA A 261 -9.00 5.67 -19.75
C ALA A 261 -10.34 6.29 -19.31
N GLY A 262 -10.91 7.24 -20.07
CA GLY A 262 -12.11 7.97 -19.69
C GLY A 262 -11.93 9.49 -19.79
N LEU A 263 -12.70 10.23 -19.00
CA LEU A 263 -12.65 11.69 -18.93
C LEU A 263 -11.58 12.14 -17.92
N THR A 264 -10.57 12.86 -18.38
CA THR A 264 -9.66 13.59 -17.49
C THR A 264 -10.13 15.02 -17.31
N VAL A 265 -10.35 15.44 -16.07
CA VAL A 265 -10.71 16.80 -15.66
C VAL A 265 -9.48 17.48 -15.07
N GLY A 266 -8.89 18.40 -15.84
CA GLY A 266 -7.82 19.26 -15.32
C GLY A 266 -8.36 20.32 -14.36
N LEU A 267 -7.70 20.49 -13.21
CA LEU A 267 -8.14 21.40 -12.13
C LEU A 267 -7.55 22.81 -12.24
N GLY A 268 -6.68 23.04 -13.23
CA GLY A 268 -6.02 24.33 -13.47
C GLY A 268 -4.81 24.60 -12.58
N GLY A 269 -3.96 25.53 -13.02
CA GLY A 269 -2.72 25.89 -12.31
C GLY A 269 -1.78 24.71 -12.13
N SER A 270 -1.28 24.52 -10.91
CA SER A 270 -0.42 23.40 -10.51
C SER A 270 -1.17 22.30 -9.77
N LEU A 271 -2.52 22.31 -9.73
CA LEU A 271 -3.34 21.41 -8.92
C LEU A 271 -3.47 19.99 -9.47
N GLY A 272 -3.11 19.76 -10.74
CA GLY A 272 -3.19 18.44 -11.37
C GLY A 272 -4.55 18.16 -12.01
N SER A 273 -4.98 16.90 -11.96
CA SER A 273 -6.16 16.41 -12.68
C SER A 273 -6.79 15.19 -12.01
N ILE A 274 -8.08 14.98 -12.28
CA ILE A 274 -8.84 13.80 -11.86
C ILE A 274 -9.25 13.02 -13.10
N THR A 275 -9.17 11.69 -13.08
CA THR A 275 -9.65 10.82 -14.16
C THR A 275 -10.92 10.10 -13.73
N LEU A 276 -11.98 10.21 -14.53
CA LEU A 276 -13.26 9.52 -14.34
C LEU A 276 -13.38 8.41 -15.38
N THR A 277 -13.22 7.17 -14.96
CA THR A 277 -13.28 6.00 -15.86
C THR A 277 -14.70 5.82 -16.39
N GLY A 278 -14.83 5.52 -17.68
CA GLY A 278 -16.15 5.31 -18.32
C GLY A 278 -16.96 6.58 -18.60
N GLN A 279 -16.58 7.73 -18.05
CA GLN A 279 -17.21 9.02 -18.33
C GLN A 279 -16.58 9.72 -19.54
N THR A 280 -17.28 10.73 -20.07
CA THR A 280 -16.83 11.52 -21.23
C THR A 280 -17.08 13.01 -21.02
N SER A 281 -16.28 13.85 -21.67
CA SER A 281 -16.39 15.30 -21.66
C SER A 281 -17.76 15.79 -22.14
N ALA A 282 -18.41 15.03 -23.04
CA ALA A 282 -19.74 15.31 -23.53
C ALA A 282 -20.85 15.11 -22.47
N ALA A 283 -20.62 14.24 -21.50
CA ALA A 283 -21.55 13.98 -20.40
C ALA A 283 -21.33 14.91 -19.19
N MET A 284 -20.14 15.50 -19.08
CA MET A 284 -19.74 16.35 -17.96
C MET A 284 -20.72 17.50 -17.73
N ALA A 285 -21.21 17.61 -16.50
CA ALA A 285 -22.14 18.66 -16.09
C ALA A 285 -21.67 19.34 -14.80
N GLN A 286 -22.05 20.61 -14.63
CA GLN A 286 -21.73 21.36 -13.41
C GLN A 286 -22.30 20.70 -12.14
N SER A 287 -23.43 19.99 -12.26
CA SER A 287 -24.05 19.28 -11.13
C SER A 287 -23.21 18.13 -10.58
N TRP A 288 -22.17 17.67 -11.29
CA TRP A 288 -21.25 16.65 -10.78
C TRP A 288 -20.28 17.21 -9.74
N PHE A 289 -20.17 18.53 -9.63
CA PHE A 289 -19.14 19.19 -8.83
C PHE A 289 -19.76 20.04 -7.73
N LEU A 290 -19.24 19.88 -6.52
CA LEU A 290 -19.36 20.90 -5.47
C LEU A 290 -18.15 21.83 -5.59
N LEU A 291 -18.40 23.13 -5.79
CA LEU A 291 -17.40 24.16 -6.10
C LEU A 291 -17.56 25.37 -5.17
#